data_AF-A0AAU3K7G2-F1
#
_entry.id   AF-A0AAU3K7G2-F1
#
_cell.length_a   1.000
_cell.length_b   1.000
_cell.length_c   1.000
_cell.angle_alpha   90.00
_cell.angle_beta   90.00
_cell.angle_gamma   90.00
#
_symmetry.space_group_name_H-M   'P 1'
#
loop_
_entity.id
_entity.type
_entity.pdbx_description
1 polymer ?
#
loop_
_entity_poly.entity_id
_entity_poly.type
_entity_poly.pdbx_seq_one_letter_code
_entity_poly.pdbx_strand_id
1 'polypeptide(L)' 'MTKCLECKTEFNVEEARDEYNSEFGEGISYDEYGEGLCGSCAASETQSNMNHGNAILMMNGDVDYDDDHVQKYL' A
#
# COMPACT_ATOMS: atom_id res chain seq x y z
N MET A 1 -9.40 -5.29 19.15
CA MET A 1 -8.03 -4.77 19.41
C MET A 1 -7.04 -5.90 19.18
N THR A 2 -6.06 -5.69 18.29
CA THR A 2 -4.97 -6.62 17.97
C THR A 2 -3.65 -5.83 17.89
N LYS A 3 -2.50 -6.50 17.74
CA LYS A 3 -1.19 -5.84 17.57
C LYS A 3 -0.71 -5.91 16.13
N CYS A 4 -0.22 -4.78 15.62
CA CYS A 4 0.37 -4.70 14.29
C CYS A 4 1.64 -5.58 14.24
N LEU A 5 1.72 -6.44 13.23
CA LEU A 5 2.86 -7.33 13.03
C LEU A 5 4.14 -6.56 12.69
N GLU A 6 4.03 -5.34 12.16
CA GLU A 6 5.17 -4.49 11.80
C GLU A 6 5.54 -3.54 12.95
N CYS A 7 4.72 -2.53 13.23
CA CYS A 7 5.06 -1.47 14.20
C CYS A 7 4.77 -1.82 15.67
N LYS A 8 4.16 -2.98 15.94
CA LYS A 8 3.80 -3.50 17.28
C LYS A 8 2.77 -2.68 18.07
N THR A 9 2.22 -1.62 17.49
CA THR A 9 1.14 -0.82 18.07
C THR A 9 -0.17 -1.61 18.13
N GLU A 10 -0.98 -1.34 19.15
CA GLU A 10 -2.32 -1.89 19.26
C GLU A 10 -3.31 -1.11 18.40
N PHE A 11 -4.16 -1.82 17.66
CA PHE A 11 -5.11 -1.20 16.73
C PHE A 11 -6.42 -1.98 16.65
N ASN A 12 -7.46 -1.31 16.17
CA ASN A 12 -8.74 -1.92 15.81
C ASN A 12 -8.74 -2.31 14.33
N VAL A 13 -9.07 -3.57 14.04
CA VAL A 13 -9.08 -4.11 12.66
C VAL A 13 -10.11 -3.40 11.79
N GLU A 14 -11.28 -3.06 12.34
CA GLU A 14 -12.32 -2.35 11.59
C GLU A 14 -11.85 -0.93 11.22
N GLU A 15 -11.25 -0.21 12.17
CA GLU A 15 -10.69 1.13 11.92
C GLU A 15 -9.51 1.08 10.93
N ALA A 16 -8.64 0.08 11.04
CA ALA A 16 -7.55 -0.12 10.09
C ALA A 16 -8.05 -0.43 8.68
N ARG A 17 -9.12 -1.22 8.56
CA ARG A 17 -9.77 -1.51 7.29
C ARG A 17 -10.38 -0.25 6.69
N ASP A 18 -11.06 0.56 7.50
CA ASP A 18 -11.63 1.84 7.04
C ASP A 18 -10.55 2.83 6.60
N GLU A 19 -9.45 2.94 7.35
CA GLU A 19 -8.30 3.78 7.01
C GLU A 19 -7.68 3.32 5.68
N TYR A 20 -7.46 2.01 5.52
CA TYR A 20 -6.94 1.43 4.29
C TYR A 20 -7.88 1.65 3.09
N ASN A 21 -9.17 1.38 3.27
CA ASN A 21 -10.18 1.58 2.23
C ASN A 21 -10.35 3.07 1.88
N SER A 22 -10.03 3.99 2.79
CA SER A 22 -10.04 5.42 2.49
C SER A 22 -8.95 5.84 1.50
N GLU A 23 -7.83 5.11 1.44
CA GLU A 23 -6.75 5.36 0.49
C GLU A 23 -6.93 4.60 -0.83
N PHE A 24 -7.30 3.32 -0.79
CA PHE A 24 -7.32 2.44 -1.98
C PHE A 24 -8.72 2.15 -2.52
N GLY A 25 -9.77 2.58 -1.82
CA GLY A 25 -11.16 2.21 -2.11
C GLY A 25 -11.41 0.71 -1.94
N GLU A 26 -12.47 0.20 -2.56
CA GLU A 26 -12.78 -1.25 -2.58
C GLU A 26 -11.94 -2.05 -3.60
N GLY A 27 -11.03 -1.38 -4.31
CA GLY A 27 -10.24 -1.98 -5.38
C GLY A 27 -9.09 -2.88 -4.90
N ILE A 28 -8.63 -2.67 -3.67
CA ILE A 28 -7.59 -3.49 -3.03
C ILE A 28 -8.14 -3.93 -1.66
N SER A 29 -8.21 -5.23 -1.42
CA SER A 29 -8.82 -5.77 -0.20
C SER A 29 -7.84 -5.71 0.97
N TYR A 30 -8.20 -4.96 2.02
CA TYR A 30 -7.46 -5.00 3.29
C TYR A 30 -7.36 -6.43 3.86
N ASP A 31 -8.39 -7.27 3.68
CA ASP A 31 -8.38 -8.64 4.21
C ASP A 31 -7.40 -9.55 3.46
N GLU A 32 -6.98 -9.16 2.25
CA GLU A 32 -6.01 -9.89 1.45
C GLU A 32 -4.59 -9.33 1.62
N TYR A 33 -4.45 -8.01 1.71
CA TYR A 33 -3.15 -7.33 1.66
C TYR A 33 -2.75 -6.62 2.96
N GLY A 34 -3.67 -6.46 3.91
CA GLY A 34 -3.48 -5.73 5.16
C GLY A 34 -3.68 -6.56 6.43
N GLU A 35 -4.01 -7.86 6.32
CA GLU A 35 -4.29 -8.71 7.47
C GLU A 35 -3.12 -8.71 8.49
N GLY A 36 -3.43 -8.36 9.74
CA GLY A 36 -2.43 -8.30 10.82
C GLY A 36 -1.61 -7.00 10.90
N LEU A 37 -1.82 -6.06 9.97
CA LEU A 37 -1.18 -4.74 9.97
C LEU A 37 -2.18 -3.64 10.34
N CYS A 38 -1.74 -2.59 11.03
CA CYS A 38 -2.57 -1.39 11.17
C CYS A 38 -2.73 -0.70 9.81
N GLY A 39 -3.74 0.17 9.68
CA GLY A 39 -4.11 0.79 8.39
C GLY A 39 -2.92 1.42 7.67
N SER A 40 -2.14 2.22 8.40
CA SER A 40 -0.95 2.88 7.82
C SER A 40 0.16 1.91 7.38
N CYS A 41 0.39 0.80 8.12
CA CYS A 41 1.38 -0.21 7.75
C CYS A 41 0.92 -1.00 6.51
N ALA A 42 -0.35 -1.41 6.49
CA ALA A 42 -0.95 -2.08 5.33
C ALA A 42 -0.88 -1.20 4.07
N ALA A 43 -1.18 0.09 4.22
CA ALA A 43 -1.12 1.07 3.14
C ALA A 43 0.31 1.23 2.59
N SER A 44 1.27 1.39 3.48
CA SER A 44 2.69 1.50 3.12
C SER A 44 3.18 0.28 2.33
N GLU A 45 2.89 -0.94 2.81
CA GLU A 45 3.24 -2.18 2.10
C GLU A 45 2.57 -2.26 0.72
N THR A 46 1.28 -1.93 0.64
CA THR A 46 0.54 -1.94 -0.62
C THR A 46 1.14 -0.97 -1.63
N GLN A 47 1.46 0.26 -1.20
CA GLN A 47 2.05 1.27 -2.07
C GLN A 47 3.47 0.91 -2.50
N SER A 48 4.26 0.29 -1.62
CA SER A 48 5.57 -0.28 -1.95
C SER A 48 5.46 -1.34 -3.05
N ASN A 49 4.51 -2.27 -2.93
CA ASN A 49 4.27 -3.31 -3.93
C ASN A 49 3.79 -2.73 -5.28
N MET A 50 2.91 -1.74 -5.26
CA MET A 50 2.48 -1.03 -6.47
C MET A 50 3.66 -0.33 -7.17
N ASN A 51 4.51 0.34 -6.40
CA ASN A 51 5.71 1.00 -6.93
C ASN A 51 6.71 -0.01 -7.50
N HIS A 52 6.88 -1.16 -6.85
CA HIS A 52 7.72 -2.24 -7.36
C HIS A 52 7.19 -2.80 -8.69
N GLY A 53 5.88 -3.04 -8.79
CA GLY A 53 5.24 -3.47 -10.03
C GLY A 53 5.41 -2.44 -11.16
N ASN A 54 5.20 -1.16 -10.86
CA ASN A 54 5.43 -0.08 -11.82
C ASN A 54 6.89 -0.02 -12.27
N ALA A 55 7.86 -0.19 -11.36
CA ALA A 55 9.27 -0.24 -11.72
C ALA A 55 9.60 -1.40 -12.67
N ILE A 56 8.97 -2.57 -12.48
CA ILE A 56 9.10 -3.70 -13.41
C ILE A 56 8.51 -3.36 -14.77
N LEU A 57 7.31 -2.77 -14.83
CA LEU A 57 6.68 -2.38 -16.09
C LEU A 57 7.50 -1.33 -16.85
N MET A 58 8.10 -0.37 -16.14
CA MET A 58 9.03 0.60 -16.71
C MET A 58 10.27 -0.06 -17.29
N MET A 59 10.86 -1.04 -16.59
CA MET A 59 12.04 -1.78 -17.08
C MET A 59 11.73 -2.66 -18.29
N ASN A 60 10.50 -3.16 -18.41
CA ASN A 60 10.04 -3.97 -19.54
C ASN A 60 9.64 -3.12 -20.76
N GLY A 61 9.59 -1.79 -20.63
CA GLY A 61 9.16 -0.87 -21.69
C GLY A 61 7.64 -0.81 -21.90
N ASP A 62 6.85 -1.31 -20.94
CA ASP A 62 5.39 -1.28 -20.97
C ASP A 62 4.82 0.04 -20.43
N VAL A 63 5.64 0.83 -19.73
CA VAL A 63 5.33 2.18 -19.24
C VAL A 63 6.49 3.10 -19.60
N ASP A 64 6.19 4.21 -20.29
CA ASP A 64 7.21 5.20 -20.62
C ASP A 64 7.77 5.84 -19.35
N TYR A 65 9.09 5.94 -19.26
CA TYR A 65 9.82 6.65 -18.22
C TYR A 65 9.62 8.16 -18.41
N ASP A 66 8.43 8.68 -18.08
CA ASP A 66 8.16 10.11 -18.18
C ASP A 66 8.81 10.88 -17.02
N ASP A 67 9.37 12.04 -17.35
CA ASP A 67 10.08 12.93 -16.41
C ASP A 67 9.18 13.37 -15.22
N ASP A 68 7.85 13.32 -15.41
CA ASP A 68 6.85 13.68 -14.42
C ASP A 68 6.78 12.65 -13.27
N HIS A 69 7.01 11.35 -13.54
CA HIS A 69 7.06 10.32 -12.50
C HIS A 69 8.27 10.49 -11.57
N VAL A 70 9.44 10.83 -12.13
CA VAL A 70 10.68 11.06 -11.36
C VAL A 70 10.54 12.30 -10.48
N GLN A 71 10.05 13.42 -11.03
CA GLN A 71 9.88 14.68 -10.29
C GLN A 71 8.89 14.57 -9.11
N LYS A 72 7.96 13.61 -9.14
CA LYS A 72 6.86 13.54 -8.17
C LYS A 72 7.12 12.55 -7.02
N TYR A 73 8.00 11.57 -7.21
CA TYR A 73 8.18 10.45 -6.28
C TYR A 73 9.63 10.17 -5.85
N LEU A 74 10.64 10.84 -6.44
CA LEU A 74 12.07 10.78 -6.05
C LEU A 74 12.59 12.16 -5.64
#